data_AF-A0A2W5ZPA3-F1
#
_entry.id   AF-A0A2W5ZPA3-F1
#
_cell.length_a   1.000
_cell.length_b   1.000
_cell.length_c   1.000
_cell.angle_alpha   90.00
_cell.angle_beta   90.00
_cell.angle_gamma   90.00
#
_symmetry.space_group_name_H-M   'P 1'
#
loop_
_entity.id
_entity.type
_entity.pdbx_description
1 polymer ?
#
loop_
_entity_poly.entity_id
_entity_poly.type
_entity_poly.pdbx_seq_one_letter_code
_entity_poly.pdbx_strand_id
1 'polypeptide(L)'
;MNPESLFDRWFAAPIAKLHELPSGDGAFAALIVALPLYERAIIGTIKLRGHDSNEDAIKAEVEADLHIDLPVRARFWSVFRNGFMHQAMGLDGHTKWLVSAEFTAIPTLISRSGNDYLCLDPWKFAERTITKFKERPELITASESFPFATILEHNQVA
;
A
#
# COMPACT_ATOMS: atom_id res chain seq x y z
N MET A 1 -14.80 18.52 -7.10
CA MET A 1 -15.02 17.56 -6.00
C MET A 1 -13.86 17.62 -5.03
N ASN A 2 -14.06 17.49 -3.71
CA ASN A 2 -12.94 17.54 -2.76
C ASN A 2 -12.08 16.25 -2.85
N PRO A 3 -10.76 16.32 -2.56
CA PRO A 3 -9.86 15.17 -2.67
C PRO A 3 -10.25 13.97 -1.78
N GLU A 4 -10.78 14.23 -0.59
CA GLU A 4 -11.25 13.20 0.35
C GLU A 4 -12.40 12.38 -0.24
N SER A 5 -13.40 13.02 -0.84
CA SER A 5 -14.50 12.32 -1.51
C SER A 5 -14.01 11.50 -2.70
N LEU A 6 -13.01 11.99 -3.45
CA LEU A 6 -12.40 11.19 -4.51
C LEU A 6 -11.66 9.98 -3.94
N PHE A 7 -10.89 10.15 -2.86
CA PHE A 7 -10.19 9.06 -2.20
C PHE A 7 -11.15 7.96 -1.73
N ASP A 8 -12.24 8.37 -1.06
CA ASP A 8 -13.27 7.43 -0.60
C ASP A 8 -13.93 6.70 -1.77
N ARG A 9 -14.29 7.42 -2.83
CA ARG A 9 -14.94 6.83 -4.00
C ARG A 9 -14.03 5.91 -4.81
N TRP A 10 -12.75 6.24 -4.92
CA TRP A 10 -11.82 5.55 -5.82
C TRP A 10 -11.06 4.41 -5.13
N PHE A 11 -10.86 4.47 -3.82
CA PHE A 11 -10.02 3.51 -3.11
C PHE A 11 -10.75 2.89 -1.92
N ALA A 12 -11.22 3.67 -0.96
CA ALA A 12 -11.75 3.13 0.29
C ALA A 12 -13.03 2.29 0.06
N ALA A 13 -14.01 2.82 -0.67
CA ALA A 13 -15.24 2.11 -0.95
C ALA A 13 -15.04 0.88 -1.86
N PRO A 14 -14.26 0.94 -2.95
CA PRO A 14 -13.93 -0.26 -3.73
C PRO A 14 -13.23 -1.35 -2.93
N ILE A 15 -12.24 -1.01 -2.09
CA ILE A 15 -11.57 -2.00 -1.22
C ILE A 15 -12.56 -2.64 -0.25
N ALA A 16 -13.44 -1.85 0.37
CA ALA A 16 -14.49 -2.38 1.24
C ALA A 16 -15.43 -3.36 0.48
N LYS A 17 -15.75 -3.07 -0.79
CA LYS A 17 -16.53 -3.97 -1.64
C LYS A 17 -15.81 -5.25 -2.01
N LEU A 18 -14.49 -5.21 -2.23
CA LEU A 18 -13.71 -6.43 -2.46
C LEU A 18 -13.77 -7.39 -1.27
N HIS A 19 -13.95 -6.89 -0.04
CA HIS A 19 -14.09 -7.70 1.16
C HIS A 19 -15.41 -8.48 1.21
N GLU A 20 -16.42 -8.07 0.44
CA GLU A 20 -17.72 -8.76 0.35
C GLU A 20 -17.65 -10.01 -0.57
N LEU A 21 -16.57 -10.17 -1.33
CA LEU A 21 -16.40 -11.32 -2.23
C LEU A 21 -16.22 -12.63 -1.44
N PRO A 22 -16.77 -13.76 -1.92
CA PRO A 22 -16.60 -15.05 -1.27
C PRO A 22 -15.12 -15.50 -1.32
N SER A 23 -14.77 -16.45 -0.46
CA SER A 23 -13.44 -17.10 -0.43
C SER A 23 -12.24 -16.20 -0.07
N GLY A 24 -12.44 -14.89 0.10
CA GLY A 24 -11.37 -13.96 0.46
C GLY A 24 -10.48 -13.53 -0.70
N ASP A 25 -10.82 -13.89 -1.95
CA ASP A 25 -9.99 -13.62 -3.14
C ASP A 25 -9.78 -12.11 -3.39
N GLY A 26 -10.72 -11.28 -2.92
CA GLY A 26 -10.60 -9.83 -2.97
C GLY A 26 -9.36 -9.28 -2.26
N ALA A 27 -8.73 -10.06 -1.38
CA ALA A 27 -7.56 -9.66 -0.59
C ALA A 27 -6.37 -9.28 -1.47
N PHE A 28 -6.15 -10.01 -2.56
CA PHE A 28 -5.04 -9.77 -3.49
C PHE A 28 -5.25 -8.49 -4.30
N ALA A 29 -6.46 -8.27 -4.79
CA ALA A 29 -6.82 -7.03 -5.47
C ALA A 29 -6.69 -5.83 -4.52
N ALA A 30 -7.15 -5.97 -3.28
CA ALA A 30 -7.01 -4.95 -2.25
C ALA A 30 -5.53 -4.64 -1.95
N LEU A 31 -4.67 -5.66 -1.87
CA LEU A 31 -3.22 -5.48 -1.67
C LEU A 31 -2.56 -4.74 -2.85
N ILE A 32 -2.89 -5.12 -4.08
CA ILE A 32 -2.37 -4.45 -5.30
C ILE A 32 -2.72 -2.96 -5.30
N VAL A 33 -3.93 -2.61 -4.85
CA VAL A 33 -4.34 -1.21 -4.72
C VAL A 33 -3.67 -0.54 -3.52
N ALA A 34 -3.53 -1.23 -2.40
CA ALA A 34 -2.97 -0.68 -1.17
C ALA A 34 -1.46 -0.37 -1.27
N LEU A 35 -0.67 -1.18 -1.97
CA LEU A 35 0.79 -0.99 -2.09
C LEU A 35 1.19 0.41 -2.62
N PRO A 36 0.69 0.88 -3.78
CA PRO A 36 1.02 2.22 -4.27
C PRO A 36 0.40 3.33 -3.40
N LEU A 37 -0.75 3.09 -2.76
CA LEU A 37 -1.33 4.04 -1.81
C LEU A 37 -0.47 4.19 -0.55
N TYR A 38 0.07 3.09 -0.05
CA TYR A 38 1.00 3.09 1.08
C TYR A 38 2.27 3.86 0.74
N GLU A 39 2.88 3.59 -0.43
CA GLU A 39 4.02 4.36 -0.92
C GLU A 39 3.70 5.86 -1.06
N ARG A 40 2.51 6.19 -1.59
CA ARG A 40 2.03 7.58 -1.65
C ARG A 40 1.96 8.23 -0.26
N ALA A 41 1.46 7.51 0.74
CA ALA A 41 1.37 8.00 2.12
C ALA A 41 2.75 8.23 2.76
N ILE A 42 3.72 7.36 2.45
CA ILE A 42 5.12 7.52 2.88
C ILE A 42 5.74 8.76 2.25
N ILE A 43 5.64 8.90 0.91
CA ILE A 43 6.15 10.06 0.19
C ILE A 43 5.50 11.35 0.71
N GLY A 44 4.17 11.34 0.90
CA GLY A 44 3.44 12.48 1.45
C GLY A 44 3.91 12.85 2.85
N THR A 45 4.18 11.86 3.71
CA THR A 45 4.72 12.11 5.05
C THR A 45 6.09 12.79 5.02
N ILE A 46 6.98 12.34 4.13
CA ILE A 46 8.30 12.96 3.94
C ILE A 46 8.16 14.40 3.44
N LYS A 47 7.29 14.63 2.44
CA LYS A 47 7.07 15.94 1.83
C LYS A 47 6.45 16.95 2.80
N LEU A 48 5.50 16.53 3.63
CA LEU A 48 4.90 17.37 4.67
C LEU A 48 5.90 17.80 5.75
N ARG A 49 7.00 17.05 5.93
CA ARG A 49 8.12 17.46 6.80
C ARG A 49 9.12 18.39 6.09
N GLY A 50 8.88 18.75 4.83
CA GLY A 50 9.75 19.62 4.04
C GLY A 50 11.00 18.93 3.49
N HIS A 51 11.00 17.60 3.40
CA HIS A 51 12.14 16.82 2.91
C HIS A 51 11.93 16.27 1.49
N ASP A 52 13.04 15.95 0.83
CA ASP A 52 13.02 15.26 -0.45
C ASP A 52 12.74 13.76 -0.27
N SER A 53 11.81 13.25 -1.07
CA SER A 53 11.40 11.85 -1.11
C SER A 53 12.28 11.05 -2.08
N ASN A 54 13.60 11.07 -1.86
CA ASN A 54 14.51 10.20 -2.59
C ASN A 54 14.39 8.74 -2.09
N GLU A 55 15.03 7.81 -2.80
CA GLU A 55 14.88 6.38 -2.51
C GLU A 55 15.27 6.02 -1.07
N ASP A 56 16.34 6.59 -0.55
CA ASP A 56 16.82 6.28 0.81
C ASP A 56 15.90 6.88 1.89
N ALA A 57 15.35 8.06 1.66
CA ALA A 57 14.35 8.66 2.55
C ALA A 57 13.06 7.81 2.60
N ILE A 58 12.60 7.30 1.44
CA ILE A 58 11.45 6.40 1.38
C ILE A 58 11.74 5.11 2.16
N LYS A 59 12.91 4.50 1.97
CA LYS A 59 13.30 3.28 2.70
C LYS A 59 13.31 3.49 4.21
N ALA A 60 13.92 4.59 4.67
CA ALA A 60 13.99 4.92 6.09
C ALA A 60 12.60 5.17 6.70
N GLU A 61 11.72 5.87 5.99
CA GLU A 61 10.36 6.13 6.47
C GLU A 61 9.51 4.84 6.50
N VAL A 62 9.74 3.89 5.59
CA VAL A 62 9.07 2.58 5.61
C VAL A 62 9.53 1.74 6.80
N GLU A 63 10.83 1.71 7.10
CA GLU A 63 11.37 1.04 8.30
C GLU A 63 10.77 1.64 9.57
N ALA A 64 10.68 2.98 9.64
CA ALA A 64 10.10 3.69 10.76
C ALA A 64 8.59 3.42 10.92
N ASP A 65 7.82 3.45 9.83
CA ASP A 65 6.36 3.28 9.88
C ASP A 65 5.92 1.86 10.20
N LEU A 66 6.64 0.86 9.67
CA LEU A 66 6.33 -0.54 9.89
C LEU A 66 7.05 -1.13 11.11
N HIS A 67 7.97 -0.38 11.73
CA HIS A 67 8.83 -0.87 12.81
C HIS A 67 9.56 -2.17 12.44
N ILE A 68 10.08 -2.22 11.22
CA ILE A 68 10.80 -3.38 10.68
C ILE A 68 12.28 -3.07 10.46
N ASP A 69 13.09 -4.11 10.43
CA ASP A 69 14.51 -3.99 10.14
C ASP A 69 14.80 -3.98 8.62
N LEU A 70 16.07 -3.70 8.30
CA LEU A 70 16.56 -3.61 6.93
C LEU A 70 16.29 -4.90 6.11
N PRO A 71 16.57 -6.13 6.61
CA PRO A 71 16.23 -7.37 5.92
C PRO A 71 14.75 -7.48 5.55
N VAL A 72 13.84 -7.26 6.50
CA VAL A 72 12.39 -7.36 6.26
C VAL A 72 11.95 -6.27 5.27
N ARG A 73 12.40 -5.02 5.44
CA ARG A 73 12.09 -3.92 4.51
C ARG A 73 12.54 -4.24 3.09
N ALA A 74 13.78 -4.70 2.91
CA ALA A 74 14.32 -5.02 1.59
C ALA A 74 13.50 -6.10 0.88
N ARG A 75 13.08 -7.15 1.61
CA ARG A 75 12.21 -8.21 1.07
C ARG A 75 10.80 -7.70 0.79
N PHE A 76 10.20 -6.93 1.68
CA PHE A 76 8.89 -6.32 1.45
C PHE A 76 8.86 -5.45 0.20
N TRP A 77 9.85 -4.58 0.03
CA TRP A 77 9.91 -3.67 -1.11
C TRP A 77 10.13 -4.42 -2.43
N SER A 78 11.02 -5.41 -2.43
CA SER A 78 11.33 -6.19 -3.64
C SER A 78 10.22 -7.17 -4.01
N VAL A 79 9.70 -7.92 -3.04
CA VAL A 79 8.69 -8.98 -3.29
C VAL A 79 7.32 -8.36 -3.50
N PHE A 80 6.80 -7.60 -2.51
CA PHE A 80 5.45 -7.08 -2.59
C PHE A 80 5.35 -5.86 -3.49
N ARG A 81 6.02 -4.77 -3.15
CA ARG A 81 5.88 -3.50 -3.89
C ARG A 81 6.28 -3.67 -5.35
N ASN A 82 7.51 -4.11 -5.65
CA ASN A 82 7.94 -4.25 -7.04
C ASN A 82 7.23 -5.40 -7.77
N GLY A 83 7.12 -6.58 -7.15
CA GLY A 83 6.46 -7.74 -7.77
C GLY A 83 5.01 -7.44 -8.15
N PHE A 84 4.16 -7.09 -7.18
CA PHE A 84 2.74 -6.87 -7.46
C PHE A 84 2.49 -5.67 -8.37
N MET A 85 3.25 -4.59 -8.25
CA MET A 85 3.04 -3.43 -9.12
C MET A 85 3.48 -3.66 -10.57
N HIS A 86 4.47 -4.54 -10.83
CA HIS A 86 4.96 -4.78 -12.19
C HIS A 86 4.45 -6.07 -12.84
N GLN A 87 4.09 -7.08 -12.04
CA GLN A 87 3.75 -8.43 -12.51
C GLN A 87 2.48 -8.99 -11.86
N ALA A 88 1.74 -8.18 -11.08
CA ALA A 88 0.54 -8.59 -10.33
C ALA A 88 0.77 -9.75 -9.34
N MET A 89 2.02 -10.13 -9.06
CA MET A 89 2.37 -11.19 -8.12
C MET A 89 3.73 -10.92 -7.47
N GLY A 90 3.95 -11.48 -6.27
CA GLY A 90 5.23 -11.34 -5.57
C GLY A 90 6.41 -11.85 -6.40
N LEU A 91 7.53 -11.13 -6.37
CA LEU A 91 8.75 -11.56 -7.06
C LEU A 91 9.23 -12.91 -6.47
N ASP A 92 9.28 -13.94 -7.31
CA ASP A 92 9.78 -15.26 -6.91
C ASP A 92 11.32 -15.29 -6.84
N GLY A 93 11.88 -16.11 -5.95
CA GLY A 93 13.32 -16.19 -5.71
C GLY A 93 13.66 -16.81 -4.36
N HIS A 94 14.64 -16.24 -3.65
CA HIS A 94 15.09 -16.76 -2.35
C HIS A 94 14.08 -16.58 -1.21
N THR A 95 13.15 -15.63 -1.35
CA THR A 95 12.13 -15.33 -0.34
C THR A 95 10.78 -15.63 -0.93
N LYS A 96 10.12 -16.64 -0.36
CA LYS A 96 8.73 -16.96 -0.65
C LYS A 96 7.84 -16.02 0.13
N TRP A 97 6.54 -16.09 -0.09
CA TRP A 97 5.58 -15.29 0.66
C TRP A 97 4.42 -16.18 1.14
N LEU A 98 3.87 -15.81 2.29
CA LEU A 98 2.69 -16.44 2.86
C LEU A 98 1.68 -15.37 3.23
N VAL A 99 0.42 -15.64 2.92
CA VAL A 99 -0.70 -14.82 3.35
C VAL A 99 -1.63 -15.64 4.23
N SER A 100 -2.11 -15.03 5.30
CA SER A 100 -3.03 -15.64 6.25
C SER A 100 -3.68 -14.56 7.09
N ALA A 101 -4.93 -14.78 7.49
CA ALA A 101 -5.63 -13.93 8.45
C ALA A 101 -4.98 -13.95 9.86
N GLU A 102 -4.09 -14.92 10.13
CA GLU A 102 -3.34 -15.01 11.38
C GLU A 102 -2.15 -14.03 11.43
N PHE A 103 -1.67 -13.57 10.26
CA PHE A 103 -0.60 -12.58 10.21
C PHE A 103 -1.11 -11.18 10.52
N THR A 104 -0.20 -10.24 10.70
CA THR A 104 -0.53 -8.84 10.97
C THR A 104 -0.47 -7.99 9.70
N ALA A 105 -0.82 -6.70 9.81
CA ALA A 105 -0.57 -5.72 8.75
C ALA A 105 0.93 -5.40 8.57
N ILE A 106 1.79 -5.77 9.52
CA ILE A 106 3.23 -5.51 9.44
C ILE A 106 3.90 -6.77 8.86
N PRO A 107 4.69 -6.64 7.77
CA PRO A 107 5.36 -7.78 7.17
C PRO A 107 6.39 -8.36 8.13
N THR A 108 6.46 -9.68 8.22
CA THR A 108 7.45 -10.39 9.05
C THR A 108 8.16 -11.46 8.22
N LEU A 109 9.39 -11.81 8.61
CA LEU A 109 10.11 -12.93 8.02
C LEU A 109 10.03 -14.15 8.94
N ILE A 110 9.67 -15.30 8.38
CA ILE A 110 9.68 -16.59 9.06
C ILE A 110 10.54 -17.55 8.24
N SER A 111 11.52 -18.19 8.88
CA SER A 111 12.32 -19.24 8.24
C SER A 111 11.71 -20.62 8.54
N ARG A 112 11.38 -21.38 7.50
CA ARG A 112 10.82 -22.74 7.61
C ARG A 112 11.36 -23.64 6.52
N SER A 113 11.86 -24.82 6.92
CA SER A 113 12.38 -25.84 5.98
C SER A 113 13.42 -25.27 5.00
N GLY A 114 14.36 -24.44 5.50
CA GLY A 114 15.43 -23.84 4.70
C GLY A 114 14.98 -22.75 3.71
N ASN A 115 13.74 -22.27 3.82
CA ASN A 115 13.21 -21.16 3.01
C ASN A 115 12.78 -20.02 3.94
N ASP A 116 13.02 -18.79 3.51
CA ASP A 116 12.47 -17.60 4.17
C ASP A 116 11.13 -17.24 3.53
N TYR A 117 10.15 -16.93 4.38
CA TYR A 117 8.81 -16.52 3.98
C TYR A 117 8.52 -15.13 4.50
N LEU A 118 8.21 -14.21 3.59
CA LEU A 118 7.62 -12.93 3.93
C LEU A 118 6.12 -13.11 4.18
N CYS A 119 5.71 -12.87 5.41
CA CYS A 119 4.38 -13.15 5.91
C CYS A 119 3.62 -11.83 6.13
N LEU A 120 2.40 -11.74 5.60
CA LEU A 120 1.56 -10.55 5.69
C LEU A 120 0.08 -10.94 5.60
N ASP A 121 -0.79 -10.23 6.34
CA ASP A 121 -2.22 -10.26 6.08
C ASP A 121 -2.58 -9.14 5.07
N PRO A 122 -3.01 -9.48 3.84
CA PRO A 122 -3.31 -8.49 2.81
C PRO A 122 -4.44 -7.54 3.19
N TRP A 123 -5.47 -8.04 3.91
CA TRP A 123 -6.60 -7.23 4.33
C TRP A 123 -6.19 -6.22 5.38
N LYS A 124 -5.51 -6.67 6.43
CA LYS A 124 -5.05 -5.78 7.49
C LYS A 124 -4.07 -4.73 6.96
N PHE A 125 -3.24 -5.07 5.97
CA PHE A 125 -2.36 -4.09 5.31
C PHE A 125 -3.16 -3.04 4.53
N ALA A 126 -4.17 -3.46 3.74
CA ALA A 126 -5.02 -2.56 2.99
C ALA A 126 -5.81 -1.63 3.92
N GLU A 127 -6.39 -2.16 4.99
CA GLU A 127 -7.12 -1.40 6.01
C GLU A 127 -6.22 -0.40 6.74
N ARG A 128 -5.02 -0.82 7.14
CA ARG A 128 -4.02 0.08 7.73
C ARG A 128 -3.71 1.24 6.79
N THR A 129 -3.53 0.94 5.51
CA THR A 129 -3.23 1.96 4.49
C THR A 129 -4.39 2.95 4.33
N ILE A 130 -5.64 2.47 4.23
CA ILE A 130 -6.82 3.35 4.13
C ILE A 130 -6.98 4.19 5.41
N THR A 131 -6.79 3.58 6.58
CA THR A 131 -6.89 4.27 7.87
C THR A 131 -5.90 5.42 7.96
N LYS A 132 -4.66 5.23 7.47
CA LYS A 132 -3.64 6.28 7.45
C LYS A 132 -4.08 7.53 6.68
N PHE A 133 -4.78 7.38 5.56
CA PHE A 133 -5.32 8.54 4.82
C PHE A 133 -6.54 9.16 5.51
N LYS A 134 -7.38 8.36 6.17
CA LYS A 134 -8.54 8.88 6.93
C LYS A 134 -8.11 9.69 8.16
N GLU A 135 -7.07 9.24 8.85
CA GLU A 135 -6.50 9.93 10.01
C GLU A 135 -5.67 11.16 9.62
N ARG A 136 -5.12 11.16 8.40
CA ARG A 136 -4.24 12.21 7.88
C ARG A 136 -4.63 12.59 6.45
N PRO A 137 -5.77 13.26 6.24
CA PRO A 137 -6.30 13.60 4.92
C PRO A 137 -5.35 14.47 4.09
N GLU A 138 -4.44 15.21 4.74
CA GLU A 138 -3.41 16.00 4.05
C GLU A 138 -2.47 15.14 3.19
N LEU A 139 -2.34 13.84 3.47
CA LEU A 139 -1.55 12.90 2.68
C LEU A 139 -2.11 12.69 1.27
N ILE A 140 -3.41 12.92 1.06
CA ILE A 140 -4.07 12.71 -0.24
C ILE A 140 -3.43 13.63 -1.30
N THR A 141 -3.15 14.87 -0.91
CA THR A 141 -2.64 15.92 -1.81
C THR A 141 -1.15 16.21 -1.65
N ALA A 142 -0.48 15.64 -0.64
CA ALA A 142 0.93 15.90 -0.36
C ALA A 142 1.91 15.43 -1.47
N SER A 143 1.49 14.52 -2.34
CA SER A 143 2.28 14.09 -3.50
C SER A 143 1.91 14.90 -4.75
N GLU A 144 2.56 16.05 -4.91
CA GLU A 144 2.30 17.00 -6.01
C GLU A 144 2.65 16.43 -7.40
N SER A 145 3.61 15.51 -7.48
CA SER A 145 4.03 14.89 -8.74
C SER A 145 3.00 13.91 -9.31
N PHE A 146 2.04 13.46 -8.50
CA PHE A 146 1.00 12.50 -8.89
C PHE A 146 -0.36 12.96 -8.36
N PRO A 147 -0.93 14.07 -8.86
CA PRO A 147 -2.23 14.54 -8.40
C PRO A 147 -3.34 13.58 -8.83
N PHE A 148 -4.47 13.60 -8.11
CA PHE A 148 -5.67 12.91 -8.56
C PHE A 148 -6.20 13.54 -9.85
N ALA A 149 -6.82 12.71 -10.69
CA ALA A 149 -7.40 13.18 -11.94
C ALA A 149 -8.59 14.13 -11.69
N THR A 150 -8.74 15.13 -12.57
CA THR A 150 -9.95 15.95 -12.61
C THR A 150 -11.06 15.19 -13.35
N ILE A 151 -12.25 15.11 -12.75
CA ILE A 151 -13.42 14.50 -13.40
C ILE A 151 -14.09 15.54 -14.30
N LEU A 152 -14.30 15.20 -15.57
CA LEU A 152 -15.14 15.98 -16.48
C LEU A 152 -16.62 15.69 -16.19
N GLU A 153 -17.40 16.71 -15.85
CA GLU A 153 -18.85 16.57 -15.65
C GLU A 153 -19.58 16.76 -16.99
N HIS A 154 -20.39 15.77 -17.40
CA HIS A 154 -21.09 15.79 -18.70
C HIS A 154 -22.26 16.79 -18.82
N ASN A 155 -22.48 17.66 -17.82
CA ASN A 155 -23.57 18.64 -17.82
C ASN A 155 -23.17 20.02 -18.39
N GLN A 156 -22.08 20.11 -19.15
CA GLN A 156 -21.60 21.39 -19.73
C GLN A 156 -21.47 21.41 -21.25
N VAL A 157 -22.04 20.42 -21.96
CA VAL A 157 -22.22 20.55 -23.41
C VAL A 157 -23.67 20.98 -23.65
N ALA A 158 -23.87 22.29 -23.66
CA ALA A 158 -25.06 22.92 -24.23
C ALA A 158 -24.99 22.90 -25.76
#